data_AF-V3Z4U8-F1
#
_entry.id   AF-V3Z4U8-F1
#
_cell.length_a   1.000
_cell.length_b   1.000
_cell.length_c   1.000
_cell.angle_alpha   90.00
_cell.angle_beta   90.00
_cell.angle_gamma   90.00
#
_symmetry.space_group_name_H-M   'P 1'
#
loop_
_entity.id
_entity.type
_entity.pdbx_description
1 polymer ?
#
loop_
_entity_poly.entity_id
_entity_poly.type
_entity_poly.pdbx_seq_one_letter_code
_entity_poly.pdbx_strand_id
1 'polypeptide(L)'
;MENRRYKKESTVRVKVTDLKLITLDEFIEAVEGKLGEGSCFACVPRYPSTIEITVDSVENANLLCEGLTVNDLGYEPELCFSPYIVVSFFNLPPYLEDDIIVRKLERFGVEIVGPVVRHFHKKFPNVADGTRHVKCKFPPTLRSLPWAMNFETLEGPQSFKILHNNQTKVCYKCLSPDHEKKECPQIKCAKCRLFGHMAFKCPTPTCENVKGRKFV
;
A
#
# COMPACT_ATOMS: atom_id res chain seq x y z
N MET A 1 11.50 29.69 -3.11
CA MET A 1 11.34 28.71 -2.01
C MET A 1 9.96 28.04 -2.06
N GLU A 2 9.43 27.74 -3.25
CA GLU A 2 8.05 27.23 -3.36
C GLU A 2 8.04 25.72 -3.58
N ASN A 3 7.26 25.06 -2.73
CA ASN A 3 6.84 23.66 -2.78
C ASN A 3 7.78 22.56 -2.25
N ARG A 4 8.56 22.83 -1.18
CA ARG A 4 9.15 21.75 -0.37
C ARG A 4 8.03 20.91 0.25
N ARG A 5 8.04 19.60 0.00
CA ARG A 5 7.03 18.67 0.52
C ARG A 5 7.65 17.70 1.51
N TYR A 6 7.33 17.90 2.79
CA TYR A 6 7.83 17.09 3.89
C TYR A 6 7.02 15.80 4.02
N LYS A 7 7.55 14.69 3.49
CA LYS A 7 6.88 13.37 3.50
C LYS A 7 7.66 12.41 4.39
N LYS A 8 6.95 11.63 5.20
CA LYS A 8 7.57 10.55 5.99
C LYS A 8 8.29 9.51 5.12
N GLU A 9 7.84 9.33 3.88
CA GLU A 9 8.44 8.42 2.89
C GLU A 9 9.79 8.91 2.38
N SER A 10 10.08 10.22 2.51
CA SER A 10 11.39 10.81 2.20
C SER A 10 12.14 11.24 3.47
N THR A 11 11.78 10.68 4.63
CA THR A 11 12.44 10.94 5.92
C THR A 11 13.17 9.69 6.40
N VAL A 12 14.44 9.85 6.76
CA VAL A 12 15.24 8.84 7.47
C VAL A 12 15.46 9.24 8.93
N ARG A 13 15.67 8.24 9.77
CA ARG A 13 16.10 8.36 11.15
C ARG A 13 17.53 7.89 11.27
N VAL A 14 18.37 8.70 11.88
CA VAL A 14 19.72 8.33 12.27
C VAL A 14 19.80 8.21 13.77
N LYS A 15 20.26 7.07 14.28
CA LYS A 15 20.56 6.89 15.70
C LYS A 15 21.94 7.47 15.98
N VAL A 16 22.04 8.30 17.01
CA VAL A 16 23.29 8.89 17.49
C VAL A 16 23.51 8.50 18.95
N THR A 17 24.73 8.64 19.45
CA THR A 17 25.07 8.29 20.83
C THR A 17 24.55 9.32 21.83
N ASP A 18 24.82 10.60 21.60
CA ASP A 18 24.35 11.72 22.42
C ASP A 18 24.07 12.95 21.55
N LEU A 19 22.80 13.39 21.51
CA LEU A 19 22.41 14.58 20.76
C LEU A 19 23.12 15.87 21.20
N LYS A 20 23.65 15.92 22.42
CA LYS A 20 24.37 17.10 22.93
C LYS A 20 25.77 17.26 22.32
N LEU A 21 26.33 16.16 21.79
CA LEU A 21 27.67 16.12 21.20
C LEU A 21 27.64 16.22 19.67
N ILE A 22 26.45 16.42 19.08
CA ILE A 22 26.25 16.42 17.64
C ILE A 22 25.92 17.84 17.16
N THR A 23 26.51 18.24 16.04
CA THR A 23 26.14 19.47 15.33
C THR A 23 25.25 19.11 14.15
N LEU A 24 24.03 19.65 14.10
CA LEU A 24 23.08 19.34 13.01
C LEU A 24 23.59 19.80 11.64
N ASP A 25 24.39 20.86 11.61
CA ASP A 25 24.98 21.39 10.39
C ASP A 25 25.91 20.37 9.72
N GLU A 26 26.70 19.62 10.49
CA GLU A 26 27.56 18.55 9.96
C GLU A 26 26.74 17.45 9.27
N PHE A 27 25.56 17.14 9.81
CA PHE A 27 24.64 16.19 9.17
C PHE A 27 24.01 16.76 7.91
N ILE A 28 23.68 18.06 7.90
CA ILE A 28 23.15 18.73 6.71
C ILE A 28 24.22 18.73 5.60
N GLU A 29 25.45 19.13 5.91
CA GLU A 29 26.58 19.14 4.98
C GLU A 29 26.89 17.73 4.45
N ALA A 30 26.88 16.71 5.30
CA ALA A 30 27.10 15.32 4.87
C ALA A 30 26.00 14.80 3.93
N VAL A 31 24.74 15.15 4.23
CA VAL A 31 23.60 14.78 3.38
C VAL A 31 23.67 15.47 2.03
N GLU A 32 23.90 16.78 2.01
CA GLU A 32 24.03 17.55 0.77
C GLU A 32 25.30 17.18 -0.01
N GLY A 33 26.39 16.84 0.67
CA GLY A 33 27.61 16.31 0.04
C GLY A 33 27.37 14.95 -0.64
N LYS A 34 26.52 14.10 -0.07
CA LYS A 34 26.17 12.79 -0.66
C LYS A 34 25.14 12.90 -1.79
N LEU A 35 24.15 13.78 -1.66
CA LEU A 35 22.95 13.79 -2.51
C LEU A 35 22.85 15.01 -3.44
N GLY A 36 23.68 16.04 -3.23
CA GLY A 36 23.63 17.33 -3.91
C GLY A 36 23.07 18.46 -3.03
N GLU A 37 23.51 19.69 -3.31
CA GLU A 37 23.11 20.91 -2.61
C GLU A 37 21.58 21.13 -2.68
N GLY A 38 20.97 21.50 -1.55
CA GLY A 38 19.54 21.75 -1.43
C GLY A 38 18.65 20.50 -1.33
N SER A 39 19.23 19.29 -1.35
CA SER A 39 18.50 18.02 -1.17
C SER A 39 17.99 17.82 0.26
N CYS A 40 18.63 18.44 1.26
CA CYS A 40 18.23 18.38 2.66
C CYS A 40 17.10 19.39 2.94
N PHE A 41 15.88 18.89 3.17
CA PHE A 41 14.72 19.74 3.43
C PHE A 41 14.52 20.03 4.92
N ALA A 42 14.87 19.08 5.80
CA ALA A 42 14.84 19.25 7.24
C ALA A 42 15.84 18.29 7.93
N CYS A 43 16.47 18.74 9.01
CA CYS A 43 17.30 17.93 9.90
C CYS A 43 16.90 18.29 11.34
N VAL A 44 16.22 17.37 12.03
CA VAL A 44 15.54 17.68 13.31
C VAL A 44 15.91 16.66 14.38
N PRO A 45 16.36 17.10 15.57
CA PRO A 45 16.65 16.20 16.67
C PRO A 45 15.36 15.64 17.28
N ARG A 46 15.39 14.36 17.64
CA ARG A 46 14.33 13.61 18.31
C ARG A 46 14.93 12.93 19.54
N TYR A 47 14.65 13.50 20.71
CA TYR A 47 15.12 12.97 21.98
C TYR A 47 14.63 11.52 22.21
N PRO A 48 15.46 10.65 22.82
CA PRO A 48 16.74 10.98 23.45
C PRO A 48 17.97 10.97 22.53
N SER A 49 17.94 10.26 21.40
CA SER A 49 19.18 9.89 20.69
C SER A 49 19.01 9.67 19.19
N THR A 50 18.10 10.40 18.55
CA THR A 50 17.84 10.25 17.12
C THR A 50 17.76 11.58 16.40
N ILE A 51 18.12 11.60 15.12
CA ILE A 51 17.93 12.73 14.20
C ILE A 51 17.02 12.24 13.09
N GLU A 52 15.98 13.02 12.76
CA GLU A 52 15.14 12.77 11.59
C GLU A 52 15.51 13.75 10.49
N ILE A 53 15.89 13.21 9.33
CA ILE A 53 16.36 13.96 8.17
C ILE A 53 15.37 13.74 7.04
N THR A 54 14.76 14.80 6.54
CA THR A 54 13.86 14.76 5.38
C THR A 54 14.59 15.28 4.16
N VAL A 55 14.58 14.50 3.09
CA VAL A 55 15.16 14.86 1.79
C VAL A 55 14.08 15.09 0.73
N ASP A 56 14.51 15.61 -0.40
CA ASP A 56 13.71 16.03 -1.55
C ASP A 56 12.95 14.88 -2.27
N SER A 57 13.39 13.64 -2.12
CA SER A 57 12.81 12.47 -2.80
C SER A 57 12.88 11.18 -1.98
N VAL A 58 12.04 10.20 -2.34
CA VAL A 58 12.07 8.87 -1.69
C VAL A 58 13.33 8.12 -2.11
N GLU A 59 13.77 8.32 -3.35
CA GLU A 59 14.99 7.77 -3.92
C GLU A 59 16.21 8.20 -3.10
N ASN A 60 16.34 9.50 -2.82
CA ASN A 60 17.42 10.02 -1.98
C ASN A 60 17.37 9.51 -0.54
N ALA A 61 16.17 9.32 0.02
CA ALA A 61 16.03 8.72 1.36
C ALA A 61 16.53 7.26 1.37
N ASN A 62 16.26 6.49 0.31
CA ASN A 62 16.81 5.14 0.16
C ASN A 62 18.35 5.15 -0.01
N LEU A 63 18.91 6.10 -0.76
CA LEU A 63 20.37 6.25 -0.88
C LEU A 63 21.04 6.57 0.46
N LEU A 64 20.39 7.34 1.34
CA LEU A 64 20.90 7.54 2.71
C LEU A 64 20.92 6.24 3.51
N CYS A 65 19.96 5.34 3.32
CA CYS A 65 19.93 4.04 3.99
C CYS A 65 21.08 3.09 3.57
N GLU A 66 21.78 3.38 2.49
CA GLU A 66 23.03 2.67 2.13
C GLU A 66 24.23 3.09 3.02
N GLY A 67 24.05 4.10 3.88
CA GLY A 67 25.03 4.59 4.84
C GLY A 67 25.28 6.10 4.69
N LEU A 68 25.61 6.76 5.80
CA LEU A 68 25.94 8.19 5.82
C LEU A 68 27.23 8.39 6.63
N THR A 69 28.23 9.06 6.07
CA THR A 69 29.46 9.39 6.80
C THR A 69 29.40 10.84 7.24
N VAL A 70 29.56 11.09 8.55
CA VAL A 70 29.62 12.44 9.12
C VAL A 70 30.87 12.50 10.00
N ASN A 71 31.81 13.41 9.70
CA ASN A 71 33.09 13.53 10.42
C ASN A 71 33.82 12.19 10.59
N ASP A 72 33.99 11.44 9.49
CA ASP A 72 34.62 10.10 9.47
C ASP A 72 33.89 9.00 10.27
N LEU A 73 32.73 9.31 10.87
CA LEU A 73 31.88 8.34 11.54
C LEU A 73 30.78 7.85 10.60
N GLY A 74 30.68 6.53 10.47
CA GLY A 74 29.62 5.87 9.70
C GLY A 74 28.33 5.75 10.50
N TYR A 75 27.23 6.16 9.89
CA TYR A 75 25.88 6.02 10.39
C TYR A 75 25.05 5.15 9.43
N GLU A 76 24.06 4.46 10.00
CA GLU A 76 23.09 3.65 9.27
C GLU A 76 21.69 4.29 9.38
N PRO A 77 21.34 5.23 8.48
CA PRO A 77 20.00 5.79 8.44
C PRO A 77 18.95 4.71 8.18
N GLU A 78 17.84 4.75 8.90
CA GLU A 78 16.68 3.86 8.72
C GLU A 78 15.49 4.70 8.21
N LEU A 79 14.75 4.25 7.20
CA LEU A 79 13.53 4.97 6.78
C LEU A 79 12.54 5.10 7.94
N CYS A 80 12.01 6.31 8.15
CA CYS A 80 10.89 6.54 9.08
C CYS A 80 9.58 5.89 8.61
N PHE A 81 9.56 5.41 7.36
CA PHE A 81 8.45 4.70 6.76
C PHE A 81 8.93 3.39 6.13
N SER A 82 8.37 2.26 6.58
CA SER A 82 8.62 0.98 5.91
C SER A 82 7.94 0.98 4.54
N PRO A 83 8.67 0.77 3.43
CA PRO A 83 8.06 0.58 2.11
C PRO A 83 7.25 -0.72 2.04
N TYR A 84 7.47 -1.61 3.01
CA TYR A 84 6.75 -2.86 3.13
C TYR A 84 5.39 -2.66 3.76
N ILE A 85 4.41 -3.27 3.12
CA ILE A 85 3.00 -3.31 3.51
C ILE A 85 2.68 -4.77 3.85
N VAL A 86 2.04 -4.97 4.99
CA VAL A 86 1.52 -6.30 5.37
C VAL A 86 0.06 -6.34 4.99
N VAL A 87 -0.29 -7.22 4.04
CA VAL A 87 -1.66 -7.44 3.61
C VAL A 87 -2.18 -8.70 4.28
N SER A 88 -3.21 -8.56 5.10
CA SER A 88 -3.88 -9.64 5.82
C SER A 88 -5.24 -9.95 5.19
N PHE A 89 -5.50 -11.22 4.95
CA PHE A 89 -6.75 -11.77 4.47
C PHE A 89 -7.43 -12.52 5.61
N PHE A 90 -8.71 -12.27 5.85
CA PHE A 90 -9.43 -12.83 6.98
C PHE A 90 -10.49 -13.83 6.54
N ASN A 91 -10.64 -14.88 7.36
CA ASN A 91 -11.67 -15.92 7.20
C ASN A 91 -11.62 -16.63 5.84
N LEU A 92 -10.44 -16.76 5.25
CA LEU A 92 -10.28 -17.52 4.01
C LEU A 92 -10.50 -19.02 4.29
N PRO A 93 -11.26 -19.72 3.44
CA PRO A 93 -11.37 -21.17 3.52
C PRO A 93 -9.97 -21.83 3.50
N PRO A 94 -9.71 -22.82 4.37
CA PRO A 94 -8.38 -23.39 4.54
C PRO A 94 -7.87 -24.13 3.29
N TYR A 95 -8.79 -24.64 2.46
CA TYR A 95 -8.49 -25.34 1.21
C TYR A 95 -8.07 -24.41 0.06
N LEU A 96 -8.24 -23.09 0.19
CA LEU A 96 -7.73 -22.18 -0.83
C LEU A 96 -6.20 -22.17 -0.74
N GLU A 97 -5.53 -22.31 -1.87
CA GLU A 97 -4.08 -22.30 -1.92
C GLU A 97 -3.51 -20.88 -1.81
N ASP A 98 -2.28 -20.78 -1.30
CA ASP A 98 -1.61 -19.49 -1.07
C ASP A 98 -1.23 -18.79 -2.39
N ASP A 99 -1.06 -19.54 -3.48
CA ASP A 99 -0.81 -19.00 -4.82
C ASP A 99 -1.97 -18.12 -5.34
N ILE A 100 -3.20 -18.41 -4.92
CA ILE A 100 -4.38 -17.61 -5.28
C ILE A 100 -4.27 -16.20 -4.69
N ILE A 101 -3.72 -16.06 -3.47
CA ILE A 101 -3.47 -14.76 -2.84
C ILE A 101 -2.39 -14.00 -3.62
N VAL A 102 -1.27 -14.67 -3.90
CA VAL A 102 -0.13 -14.11 -4.64
C VAL A 102 -0.59 -13.58 -6.01
N ARG A 103 -1.18 -14.43 -6.84
CA ARG A 103 -1.66 -14.08 -8.19
C ARG A 103 -2.63 -12.91 -8.18
N LYS A 104 -3.42 -12.79 -7.11
CA LYS A 104 -4.44 -11.74 -7.00
C LYS A 104 -3.83 -10.39 -6.64
N LEU A 105 -2.84 -10.38 -5.74
CA LEU A 105 -2.06 -9.19 -5.43
C LEU A 105 -1.22 -8.74 -6.62
N GLU A 106 -0.59 -9.67 -7.34
CA GLU A 106 0.19 -9.38 -8.55
C GLU A 106 -0.65 -8.70 -9.65
N ARG A 107 -1.95 -9.02 -9.77
CA ARG A 107 -2.88 -8.32 -10.69
C ARG A 107 -3.07 -6.83 -10.35
N PHE A 108 -2.76 -6.42 -9.13
CA PHE A 108 -2.73 -5.03 -8.71
C PHE A 108 -1.33 -4.40 -8.86
N GLY A 109 -0.36 -5.13 -9.41
CA GLY A 109 1.04 -4.72 -9.52
C GLY A 109 1.81 -4.80 -8.20
N VAL A 110 1.26 -5.46 -7.18
CA VAL A 110 1.89 -5.61 -5.87
C VAL A 110 3.05 -6.61 -5.95
N GLU A 111 4.23 -6.20 -5.50
CA GLU A 111 5.42 -7.05 -5.38
C GLU A 111 5.37 -7.86 -4.09
N ILE A 112 5.46 -9.19 -4.18
CA ILE A 112 5.49 -10.09 -3.01
C ILE A 112 6.92 -10.21 -2.49
N VAL A 113 7.12 -9.91 -1.19
CA VAL A 113 8.44 -9.85 -0.56
C VAL A 113 8.74 -11.09 0.29
N GLY A 114 7.77 -11.96 0.52
CA GLY A 114 7.95 -13.19 1.29
C GLY A 114 6.80 -14.18 1.13
N PRO A 115 6.90 -15.36 1.76
CA PRO A 115 5.83 -16.36 1.68
C PRO A 115 4.55 -15.84 2.35
N VAL A 116 3.41 -16.42 1.93
CA VAL A 116 2.16 -16.24 2.65
C VAL A 116 2.27 -16.97 3.98
N VAL A 117 2.01 -16.25 5.07
CA VAL A 117 2.06 -16.77 6.43
C VAL A 117 0.64 -17.01 6.93
N ARG A 118 0.34 -18.27 7.26
CA ARG A 118 -0.94 -18.68 7.86
C ARG A 118 -0.92 -18.43 9.37
N HIS A 119 -2.02 -17.91 9.89
CA HIS A 119 -2.22 -17.74 11.33
C HIS A 119 -2.94 -18.96 11.89
N PHE A 120 -2.73 -19.16 13.19
CA PHE A 120 -3.23 -20.32 13.92
C PHE A 120 -3.86 -19.87 15.22
N HIS A 121 -4.81 -20.65 15.72
CA HIS A 121 -5.45 -20.36 16.98
C HIS A 121 -4.43 -20.34 18.13
N LYS A 122 -4.47 -19.30 18.97
CA LYS A 122 -3.54 -19.14 20.11
C LYS A 122 -3.47 -20.37 21.03
N LYS A 123 -4.61 -21.03 21.26
CA LYS A 123 -4.71 -22.24 22.09
C LYS A 123 -4.38 -23.54 21.33
N PHE A 124 -4.46 -23.52 20.00
CA PHE A 124 -4.25 -24.68 19.13
C PHE A 124 -3.32 -24.28 17.98
N PRO A 125 -2.00 -24.23 18.22
CA PRO A 125 -1.03 -23.62 17.30
C PRO A 125 -0.87 -24.33 15.94
N ASN A 126 -1.44 -25.52 15.79
CA ASN A 126 -1.45 -26.28 14.54
C ASN A 126 -2.81 -26.22 13.81
N VAL A 127 -3.78 -25.47 14.33
CA VAL A 127 -5.11 -25.31 13.72
C VAL A 127 -5.20 -23.90 13.12
N ALA A 128 -5.25 -23.83 11.79
CA ALA A 128 -5.31 -22.56 11.08
C ALA A 128 -6.63 -21.82 11.38
N ASP A 129 -6.56 -20.51 11.61
CA ASP A 129 -7.74 -19.70 11.98
C ASP A 129 -8.41 -19.00 10.78
N GLY A 130 -7.95 -19.29 9.56
CA GLY A 130 -8.44 -18.68 8.31
C GLY A 130 -7.82 -17.31 8.02
N THR A 131 -6.97 -16.77 8.89
CA THR A 131 -6.21 -15.55 8.62
C THR A 131 -4.88 -15.89 7.97
N ARG A 132 -4.54 -15.14 6.92
CA ARG A 132 -3.25 -15.23 6.24
C ARG A 132 -2.72 -13.85 6.00
N HIS A 133 -1.41 -13.67 6.06
CA HIS A 133 -0.82 -12.38 5.69
C HIS A 133 0.41 -12.57 4.82
N VAL A 134 0.72 -11.54 4.06
CA VAL A 134 1.91 -11.50 3.21
C VAL A 134 2.52 -10.10 3.25
N LYS A 135 3.86 -10.06 3.34
CA LYS A 135 4.63 -8.84 3.25
C LYS A 135 4.86 -8.51 1.77
N CYS A 136 4.57 -7.29 1.37
CA CYS A 136 4.62 -6.87 -0.02
C CYS A 136 5.05 -5.40 -0.15
N LYS A 137 5.29 -4.94 -1.38
CA LYS A 137 5.44 -3.52 -1.72
C LYS A 137 4.36 -3.14 -2.72
N PHE A 138 3.73 -1.99 -2.52
CA PHE A 138 2.77 -1.46 -3.48
C PHE A 138 3.50 -0.64 -4.54
N PRO A 139 3.08 -0.72 -5.82
CA PRO A 139 3.61 0.17 -6.83
C PRO A 139 3.14 1.61 -6.54
N PRO A 140 3.87 2.64 -6.98
CA PRO A 140 3.49 4.05 -6.75
C PRO A 140 2.09 4.42 -7.26
N THR A 141 1.58 3.67 -8.24
CA THR A 141 0.25 3.84 -8.83
C THR A 141 -0.88 3.29 -7.95
N LEU A 142 -0.58 2.37 -7.03
CA LEU A 142 -1.56 1.73 -6.15
C LEU A 142 -1.56 2.42 -4.78
N ARG A 143 -2.55 3.27 -4.53
CA ARG A 143 -2.69 3.95 -3.24
C ARG A 143 -3.16 3.04 -2.11
N SER A 144 -4.08 2.12 -2.41
CA SER A 144 -4.70 1.25 -1.42
C SER A 144 -5.40 0.08 -2.09
N LEU A 145 -5.47 -1.07 -1.40
CA LEU A 145 -6.31 -2.19 -1.80
C LEU A 145 -7.76 -1.98 -1.33
N PRO A 146 -8.74 -2.61 -2.00
CA PRO A 146 -10.11 -2.61 -1.53
C PRO A 146 -10.22 -3.32 -0.18
N TRP A 147 -11.23 -2.96 0.62
CA TRP A 147 -11.51 -3.58 1.91
C TRP A 147 -11.87 -5.07 1.81
N ALA A 148 -12.30 -5.51 0.63
CA ALA A 148 -12.63 -6.89 0.38
C ALA A 148 -12.33 -7.28 -1.08
N MET A 149 -12.06 -8.57 -1.29
CA MET A 149 -11.89 -9.16 -2.63
C MET A 149 -12.65 -10.47 -2.76
N ASN A 150 -13.08 -10.76 -3.99
CA ASN A 150 -13.88 -11.95 -4.31
C ASN A 150 -13.03 -13.16 -4.68
N PHE A 151 -13.05 -14.22 -3.91
CA PHE A 151 -12.37 -15.49 -4.21
C PHE A 151 -13.40 -16.53 -4.64
N GLU A 152 -13.02 -17.41 -5.56
CA GLU A 152 -13.85 -18.57 -5.90
C GLU A 152 -13.79 -19.59 -4.77
N THR A 153 -14.95 -20.03 -4.31
CA THR A 153 -15.10 -21.05 -3.26
C THR A 153 -15.98 -22.18 -3.78
N LEU A 154 -16.14 -23.25 -3.00
CA LEU A 154 -17.05 -24.35 -3.33
C LEU A 154 -18.52 -23.90 -3.49
N GLU A 155 -18.89 -22.77 -2.88
CA GLU A 155 -20.22 -22.16 -2.95
C GLU A 155 -20.31 -21.06 -4.02
N GLY A 156 -19.25 -20.90 -4.83
CA GLY A 156 -19.10 -19.85 -5.84
C GLY A 156 -18.31 -18.63 -5.35
N PRO A 157 -18.40 -17.49 -6.06
CA PRO A 157 -17.62 -16.31 -5.72
C PRO A 157 -18.06 -15.69 -4.38
N GLN A 158 -17.15 -15.63 -3.40
CA GLN A 158 -17.39 -15.03 -2.09
C GLN A 158 -16.40 -13.90 -1.79
N SER A 159 -16.85 -12.88 -1.05
CA SER A 159 -16.07 -11.69 -0.71
C SER A 159 -15.43 -11.83 0.66
N PHE A 160 -14.11 -11.65 0.73
CA PHE A 160 -13.32 -11.78 1.96
C PHE A 160 -12.65 -10.47 2.33
N LYS A 161 -12.60 -10.19 3.62
CA LYS A 161 -12.01 -8.97 4.18
C LYS A 161 -10.50 -8.97 4.02
N ILE A 162 -9.97 -7.81 3.65
CA ILE A 162 -8.53 -7.56 3.48
C ILE A 162 -8.16 -6.30 4.24
N LEU A 163 -7.07 -6.38 5.01
CA LEU A 163 -6.49 -5.25 5.71
C LEU A 163 -5.03 -5.04 5.32
N HIS A 164 -4.63 -3.78 5.26
CA HIS A 164 -3.22 -3.41 5.29
C HIS A 164 -2.99 -2.11 6.07
N ASN A 165 -1.74 -1.83 6.43
CA ASN A 165 -1.38 -0.58 7.07
C ASN A 165 -1.69 0.61 6.15
N ASN A 166 -2.21 1.70 6.73
CA ASN A 166 -2.61 2.93 6.03
C ASN A 166 -3.69 2.73 4.94
N GLN A 167 -4.51 1.68 5.04
CA GLN A 167 -5.59 1.44 4.08
C GLN A 167 -6.58 2.60 4.06
N THR A 168 -6.86 3.09 2.85
CA THR A 168 -7.83 4.16 2.60
C THR A 168 -8.99 3.64 1.75
N LYS A 169 -10.15 4.31 1.85
CA LYS A 169 -11.32 3.93 1.08
C LYS A 169 -11.07 4.20 -0.40
N VAL A 170 -11.25 3.16 -1.21
CA VAL A 170 -11.10 3.23 -2.66
C VAL A 170 -12.26 2.57 -3.37
N CYS A 171 -12.51 2.98 -4.60
CA CYS A 171 -13.47 2.34 -5.48
C CYS A 171 -13.10 0.88 -5.71
N TYR A 172 -14.01 -0.05 -5.40
CA TYR A 172 -13.80 -1.49 -5.61
C TYR A 172 -13.63 -1.92 -7.08
N LYS A 173 -13.87 -1.01 -8.04
CA LYS A 173 -13.76 -1.31 -9.48
C LYS A 173 -12.47 -0.79 -10.10
N CYS A 174 -12.07 0.45 -9.79
CA CYS A 174 -10.90 1.10 -10.40
C CYS A 174 -9.87 1.61 -9.39
N LEU A 175 -10.09 1.39 -8.08
CA LEU A 175 -9.20 1.79 -6.99
C LEU A 175 -8.97 3.30 -6.83
N SER A 176 -9.74 4.13 -7.55
CA SER A 176 -9.73 5.58 -7.33
C SER A 176 -10.25 5.91 -5.93
N PRO A 177 -9.61 6.83 -5.21
CA PRO A 177 -10.10 7.31 -3.92
C PRO A 177 -11.24 8.33 -4.05
N ASP A 178 -11.51 8.83 -5.26
CA ASP A 178 -12.35 10.01 -5.49
C ASP A 178 -13.85 9.68 -5.50
N HIS A 179 -14.20 8.41 -5.66
CA HIS A 179 -15.60 7.99 -5.79
C HIS A 179 -15.83 6.59 -5.22
N GLU A 180 -17.09 6.28 -4.90
CA GLU A 180 -17.50 4.92 -4.57
C GLU A 180 -17.79 4.08 -5.82
N LYS A 181 -17.81 2.75 -5.67
CA LYS A 181 -18.17 1.84 -6.76
C LYS A 181 -19.44 2.29 -7.50
N LYS A 182 -20.46 2.77 -6.78
CA LYS A 182 -21.76 3.17 -7.37
C LYS A 182 -21.66 4.32 -8.39
N GLU A 183 -20.60 5.11 -8.31
CA GLU A 183 -20.32 6.30 -9.13
C GLU A 183 -19.13 6.06 -10.07
N CYS A 184 -18.65 4.82 -10.14
CA CYS A 184 -17.44 4.52 -10.88
C CYS A 184 -17.68 4.65 -12.40
N PRO A 185 -16.87 5.48 -13.09
CA PRO A 185 -17.02 5.68 -14.53
C PRO A 185 -16.73 4.41 -15.31
N GLN A 186 -15.94 3.49 -14.74
CA GLN A 186 -15.54 2.22 -15.36
C GLN A 186 -16.59 1.11 -15.19
N ILE A 187 -17.76 1.39 -14.62
CA ILE A 187 -18.85 0.43 -14.59
C ILE A 187 -19.56 0.41 -15.94
N LYS A 188 -19.59 -0.78 -16.54
CA LYS A 188 -20.39 -1.07 -17.72
C LYS A 188 -21.81 -1.44 -17.32
N CYS A 189 -22.79 -0.69 -17.80
CA CYS A 189 -24.21 -0.95 -17.59
C CYS A 189 -24.64 -2.25 -18.28
N ALA A 190 -25.34 -3.12 -17.56
CA ALA A 190 -25.84 -4.38 -18.12
C ALA A 190 -26.96 -4.18 -19.15
N LYS A 191 -27.72 -3.07 -19.06
CA LYS A 191 -28.85 -2.75 -19.97
C LYS A 191 -28.36 -2.16 -21.29
N CYS A 192 -27.67 -1.02 -21.25
CA CYS A 192 -27.28 -0.28 -22.46
C CYS A 192 -25.81 -0.53 -22.88
N ARG A 193 -25.04 -1.32 -22.12
CA ARG A 193 -23.61 -1.60 -22.37
C ARG A 193 -22.69 -0.37 -22.36
N LEU A 194 -23.19 0.82 -22.01
CA LEU A 194 -22.41 2.05 -21.84
C LEU A 194 -21.73 2.09 -20.46
N PHE A 195 -20.65 2.87 -20.37
CA PHE A 195 -19.92 3.13 -19.13
C PHE A 195 -20.54 4.29 -18.33
N GLY A 196 -20.13 4.46 -17.08
CA GLY A 196 -20.53 5.61 -16.27
C GLY A 196 -21.70 5.42 -15.30
N HIS A 197 -22.41 4.29 -15.37
CA HIS A 197 -23.57 4.07 -14.49
C HIS A 197 -23.93 2.59 -14.31
N MET A 198 -24.61 2.29 -13.19
CA MET A 198 -25.18 0.96 -12.93
C MET A 198 -26.53 0.78 -13.64
N ALA A 199 -26.89 -0.46 -13.95
CA ALA A 199 -28.13 -0.80 -14.67
C ALA A 199 -29.43 -0.28 -14.02
N PHE A 200 -29.44 -0.09 -12.69
CA PHE A 200 -30.56 0.50 -11.97
C PHE A 200 -30.72 2.00 -12.24
N LYS A 201 -29.61 2.73 -12.46
CA LYS A 201 -29.59 4.15 -12.82
C LYS A 201 -29.45 4.36 -14.34
N CYS A 202 -29.85 3.37 -15.15
CA CYS A 202 -29.74 3.49 -16.60
C CYS A 202 -30.74 4.52 -17.11
N PRO A 203 -30.30 5.56 -17.85
CA PRO A 203 -31.20 6.57 -18.40
C PRO A 203 -32.00 6.06 -19.59
N THR A 204 -31.63 4.90 -20.15
CA THR A 204 -32.38 4.26 -21.24
C THR A 204 -33.69 3.72 -20.69
N PRO A 205 -34.85 4.12 -21.23
CA PRO A 205 -36.13 3.54 -20.84
C PRO A 205 -36.08 2.03 -21.08
N THR A 206 -36.51 1.26 -20.09
CA THR A 206 -36.66 -0.20 -20.23
C THR A 206 -37.59 -0.47 -21.41
N CYS A 207 -37.10 -1.15 -22.45
CA CYS A 207 -38.01 -1.77 -23.42
C CYS A 207 -38.81 -2.82 -22.66
N GLU A 208 -40.09 -2.52 -22.39
CA GLU A 208 -41.05 -3.54 -22.00
C GLU A 208 -41.20 -4.54 -23.14
N ASN A 209 -41.21 -5.83 -22.77
CA ASN A 209 -41.64 -6.96 -23.60
C ASN A 209 -40.81 -7.31 -24.85
N VAL A 210 -39.96 -8.32 -24.70
CA VAL A 210 -40.05 -9.48 -25.59
C VAL A 210 -40.16 -10.73 -24.72
N LYS A 211 -41.40 -11.09 -24.36
CA LYS A 211 -41.71 -12.46 -23.92
C LYS A 211 -41.18 -13.40 -25.00
N GLY A 212 -40.27 -14.29 -24.61
CA GLY A 212 -39.69 -15.29 -25.50
C GLY A 212 -40.80 -16.04 -26.24
N ARG A 213 -40.82 -15.89 -27.57
CA ARG A 213 -41.42 -16.85 -28.46
C ARG A 213 -40.67 -18.16 -28.26
N LYS A 214 -41.39 -19.20 -27.82
CA LYS A 214 -40.98 -20.58 -28.00
C LYS A 214 -40.73 -20.80 -29.50
N PHE A 215 -39.57 -21.35 -29.84
CA PHE A 215 -39.39 -22.06 -31.09
C PHE A 215 -38.88 -23.45 -30.74
N VAL A 216 -39.69 -24.42 -31.19
CA VAL A 216 -39.58 -25.88 -31.14
C VAL A 216 -39.79 -26.53 -29.77
#